data_AF-E0NAX3-F1
#
_entry.id   AF-E0NAX3-F1
#
_cell.length_a   1.000
_cell.length_b   1.000
_cell.length_c   1.000
_cell.angle_alpha   90.00
_cell.angle_beta   90.00
_cell.angle_gamma   90.00
#
_symmetry.space_group_name_H-M   'P 1'
#
loop_
_entity.id
_entity.type
_entity.pdbx_description
1 polymer ?
#
loop_
_entity_poly.entity_id
_entity_poly.type
_entity_poly.pdbx_seq_one_letter_code
_entity_poly.pdbx_strand_id
1 'polypeptide(L)' 'MLFVLPAASSPCPDLNLIHYKLIELFVAGVTARKAAELVGVNKNTAAYYFHRLRLLIYQNSPHL' A
#
# COMPACT_ATOMS: atom_id res chain seq x y z
N MET A 1 -8.26 20.82 4.19
CA MET A 1 -8.82 19.66 4.91
C MET A 1 -7.67 18.71 5.24
N LEU A 2 -6.94 19.01 6.31
CA LEU A 2 -6.02 18.07 6.94
C LEU A 2 -6.88 17.09 7.74
N PHE A 3 -6.98 15.84 7.31
CA PHE A 3 -7.38 14.76 8.21
C PHE A 3 -6.11 14.21 8.84
N VAL A 4 -5.89 14.59 10.09
CA VAL A 4 -4.90 14.02 11.00
C VAL A 4 -5.63 13.10 11.97
N LEU A 5 -4.94 12.01 12.35
CA LEU A 5 -5.17 11.00 13.41
C LEU A 5 -5.99 9.74 13.05
N PRO A 6 -5.67 8.55 13.61
CA PRO A 6 -4.77 8.33 14.75
C PRO A 6 -3.60 7.37 14.56
N ALA A 7 -2.62 7.57 15.45
CA ALA A 7 -1.58 6.62 15.77
C ALA A 7 -2.18 5.23 15.99
N ALA A 8 -1.93 4.32 15.04
CA ALA A 8 -2.12 2.90 15.25
C ALA A 8 -1.01 2.40 16.19
N SER A 9 -1.28 2.47 17.48
CA SER A 9 -0.61 1.65 18.49
C SER A 9 -0.99 0.18 18.24
N SER A 10 -0.06 -0.54 17.60
CA SER A 10 0.16 -1.99 17.63
C SER A 10 -0.99 -2.93 17.19
N PRO A 11 -0.74 -3.81 16.20
CA PRO A 11 -0.90 -5.23 16.50
C PRO A 11 0.25 -6.09 15.94
N CYS A 12 0.45 -7.21 16.62
CA CYS A 12 1.42 -8.29 16.44
C CYS A 12 1.86 -8.58 14.98
N PRO A 13 3.10 -9.07 14.76
CA PRO A 13 3.62 -9.35 13.42
C PRO A 13 3.06 -10.67 12.88
N ASP A 14 1.78 -10.67 12.54
CA ASP A 14 1.19 -11.67 11.66
C ASP A 14 1.48 -11.24 10.21
N LEU A 15 2.07 -12.14 9.42
CA LEU A 15 2.54 -11.97 8.04
C LEU A 15 1.55 -11.26 7.07
N ASN A 16 0.27 -11.16 7.45
CA ASN A 16 -0.77 -10.39 6.76
C ASN A 16 -0.54 -8.87 6.74
N LEU A 17 0.23 -8.31 7.69
CA LEU A 17 0.40 -6.86 7.84
C LEU A 17 1.06 -6.18 6.63
N ILE A 18 1.94 -6.89 5.92
CA ILE A 18 2.74 -6.36 4.80
C ILE A 18 1.83 -5.88 3.66
N HIS A 19 0.79 -6.65 3.33
CA HIS A 19 -0.15 -6.29 2.26
C HIS A 19 -1.01 -5.09 2.65
N TYR A 20 -1.56 -5.07 3.86
CA TYR A 20 -2.34 -3.92 4.36
C TYR A 20 -1.51 -2.65 4.40
N LYS A 21 -0.26 -2.73 4.85
CA LYS A 21 0.68 -1.60 4.87
C LYS A 21 0.99 -1.07 3.46
N LEU A 22 1.17 -1.96 2.48
CA LEU A 22 1.38 -1.57 1.07
C LEU A 22 0.15 -0.86 0.49
N ILE A 23 -1.06 -1.32 0.83
CA ILE A 23 -2.32 -0.70 0.38
C ILE A 23 -2.51 0.66 1.04
N GLU A 24 -2.27 0.78 2.35
CA GLU A 24 -2.34 2.04 3.08
C GLU A 24 -1.39 3.09 2.48
N LEU A 25 -0.15 2.68 2.18
CA LEU A 25 0.83 3.54 1.52
C LEU A 25 0.43 3.90 0.08
N PHE A 26 -0.21 2.99 -0.65
CA PHE A 26 -0.74 3.27 -1.98
C PHE A 26 -1.85 4.33 -1.94
N VAL A 27 -2.81 4.20 -1.02
CA VAL A 27 -3.90 5.16 -0.82
C VAL A 27 -3.36 6.52 -0.35
N ALA A 28 -2.31 6.51 0.48
CA ALA A 28 -1.60 7.72 0.91
C ALA A 28 -0.75 8.38 -0.20
N GLY A 29 -0.70 7.81 -1.42
CA GLY A 29 0.06 8.35 -2.55
C GLY A 29 1.57 8.15 -2.46
N VAL A 30 2.04 7.26 -1.59
CA VAL A 30 3.46 6.92 -1.46
C VAL A 30 3.92 6.13 -2.68
N THR A 31 5.15 6.36 -3.14
CA THR A 31 5.69 5.59 -4.28
C THR A 31 6.07 4.17 -3.86
N ALA A 32 5.95 3.21 -4.79
CA ALA A 32 6.28 1.80 -4.54
C ALA A 32 7.70 1.62 -3.97
N ARG A 33 8.65 2.45 -4.41
CA ARG A 33 10.03 2.45 -3.89
C ARG A 33 10.08 2.82 -2.42
N LYS A 34 9.40 3.90 -2.02
CA LYS A 34 9.38 4.32 -0.61
C LYS A 34 8.60 3.34 0.25
N ALA A 35 7.54 2.75 -0.29
CA ALA A 35 6.80 1.69 0.40
C ALA A 35 7.65 0.43 0.60
N ALA A 36 8.47 0.04 -0.38
CA ALA A 36 9.40 -1.08 -0.24
C ALA A 36 10.40 -0.86 0.91
N GLU A 37 10.95 0.35 1.02
CA GLU A 37 11.87 0.73 2.10
C GLU A 37 11.19 0.76 3.47
N LEU A 38 9.94 1.22 3.56
CA LEU A 38 9.20 1.32 4.82
C LEU A 38 8.71 -0.04 5.35
N VAL A 39 8.33 -0.94 4.45
CA VAL A 39 7.81 -2.27 4.80
C VAL A 39 8.91 -3.34 4.83
N GLY A 40 10.09 -3.03 4.28
CA GLY A 40 11.21 -3.97 4.22
C GLY A 40 11.01 -5.08 3.17
N VAL A 41 10.20 -4.83 2.14
CA VAL A 41 9.96 -5.79 1.05
C VAL A 41 10.86 -5.50 -0.15
N ASN A 42 11.06 -6.49 -1.01
CA ASN A 42 11.85 -6.30 -2.22
C ASN A 42 11.22 -5.23 -3.13
N LYS A 43 12.06 -4.36 -3.70
CA LYS A 43 11.64 -3.21 -4.53
C LYS A 43 10.82 -3.67 -5.74
N ASN A 44 11.24 -4.76 -6.38
CA ASN A 44 10.54 -5.36 -7.52
C ASN A 44 9.14 -5.86 -7.12
N THR A 45 9.02 -6.46 -5.93
CA THR A 45 7.75 -6.96 -5.40
C THR A 45 6.78 -5.81 -5.11
N ALA A 46 7.25 -4.74 -4.48
CA ALA A 46 6.43 -3.55 -4.23
C ALA A 46 5.98 -2.89 -5.54
N ALA A 47 6.87 -2.75 -6.52
CA ALA A 47 6.55 -2.19 -7.83
C ALA A 47 5.51 -3.03 -8.57
N TYR A 48 5.68 -4.35 -8.57
CA TYR A 48 4.72 -5.28 -9.16
C TYR A 48 3.35 -5.22 -8.46
N TYR A 49 3.35 -5.15 -7.13
CA TYR A 49 2.13 -5.03 -6.35
C TYR A 49 1.36 -3.74 -6.68
N PHE A 50 2.05 -2.59 -6.70
CA PHE A 50 1.46 -1.28 -7.03
C PHE A 50 0.91 -1.24 -8.46
N HIS A 51 1.63 -1.82 -9.41
CA HIS A 51 1.16 -1.93 -10.79
C HIS A 51 -0.11 -2.77 -10.87
N ARG A 52 -0.12 -3.96 -10.24
CA ARG A 52 -1.32 -4.81 -10.22
C ARG A 52 -2.49 -4.13 -9.55
N LEU A 53 -2.25 -3.41 -8.45
CA LEU A 53 -3.30 -2.69 -7.73
C LEU A 53 -3.99 -1.66 -8.64
N ARG A 54 -3.21 -0.90 -9.42
CA ARG A 54 -3.77 0.06 -10.41
C ARG A 54 -4.59 -0.63 -11.48
N LEU A 55 -4.10 -1.75 -12.03
CA LEU A 55 -4.85 -2.52 -13.03
C LEU A 55 -6.17 -3.03 -12.44
N LEU A 56 -6.14 -3.53 -11.21
CA LEU A 56 -7.33 -4.09 -10.56
C LEU A 56 -8.38 -3.00 -10.34
N ILE A 57 -7.98 -1.80 -9.91
CA ILE A 57 -8.88 -0.64 -9.76
C ILE A 57 -9.47 -0.23 -11.12
N TYR A 58 -8.66 -0.19 -12.17
CA TYR A 58 -9.11 0.12 -13.53
C TYR A 58 -10.09 -0.92 -14.07
N GLN A 59 -9.77 -2.21 -13.93
CA GLN A 59 -10.63 -3.31 -14.37
C GLN A 59 -11.95 -3.38 -13.60
N ASN A 60 -11.95 -3.04 -12.32
CA ASN A 60 -13.16 -3.01 -11.49
C ASN A 60 -13.96 -1.70 -11.62
N SER A 61 -13.44 -0.71 -12.34
CA SER A 61 -14.14 0.54 -12.63
C SER A 61 -14.36 0.70 -14.15
N PRO A 62 -15.13 -0.19 -14.82
CA PRO A 62 -15.29 -0.14 -16.28
C PRO A 62 -16.11 1.06 -16.80
N HIS A 63 -16.53 1.98 -15.93
CA HIS A 63 -17.43 3.12 -16.27
C HIS A 63 -16.81 4.51 -16.01
N LEU A 64 -15.48 4.61 -15.90
CA LEU A 64 -14.73 5.88 -15.93
C LEU A 64 -14.09 6.05 -17.31
#